data_AF-A0A2T6CMC4-F1
#
_entry.id   AF-A0A2T6CMC4-F1
#
_cell.length_a   1.000
_cell.length_b   1.000
_cell.length_c   1.000
_cell.angle_alpha   90.00
_cell.angle_beta   90.00
_cell.angle_gamma   90.00
#
_symmetry.space_group_name_H-M   'P 1'
#
loop_
_entity.id
_entity.type
_entity.pdbx_description
1 polymer ?
#
loop_
_entity_poly.entity_id
_entity_poly.type
_entity_poly.pdbx_seq_one_letter_code
_entity_poly.pdbx_strand_id
1 'polypeptide(L)'
;MGNATQQKYGQFVTKQSPILYAKQEIGGIMVRPDSRAVMRKAIEGHPVEVGSGNDYINLYHVFERMVEGDRRLGKLKLIRKQIGHSRWLIFVVPENAAAPEVPLVDGYDPKRGRYKRYAEQLAAGNAVQLPSKVEAVKARRAWQLYVPAEKRRQLRSTIRKVPRTGRFLVAVLPREKSK
;
A
#
# COMPACT_ATOMS: atom_id res chain seq x y z
N MET A 1 -35.87 -31.08 15.19
CA MET A 1 -36.07 -29.70 15.71
C MET A 1 -34.70 -29.23 16.16
N GLY A 2 -34.01 -28.23 15.61
CA GLY A 2 -34.43 -27.02 14.93
C GLY A 2 -33.55 -25.89 15.51
N ASN A 3 -32.64 -25.36 14.68
CA ASN A 3 -31.95 -24.08 14.78
C ASN A 3 -30.85 -23.84 15.85
N ALA A 4 -29.62 -23.70 15.35
CA ALA A 4 -28.81 -22.50 15.55
C ALA A 4 -27.72 -22.40 14.47
N THR A 5 -28.11 -21.85 13.31
CA THR A 5 -27.16 -21.41 12.27
C THR A 5 -26.39 -20.21 12.82
N GLN A 6 -25.28 -20.45 13.51
CA GLN A 6 -24.32 -19.38 13.80
C GLN A 6 -23.51 -19.08 12.55
N GLN A 7 -23.96 -18.05 11.84
CA GLN A 7 -23.16 -17.27 10.92
C GLN A 7 -21.86 -16.83 11.61
N LYS A 8 -20.72 -17.44 11.24
CA LYS A 8 -19.40 -16.85 11.47
C LYS A 8 -18.93 -16.18 10.17
N TYR A 9 -19.46 -14.99 9.90
CA TYR A 9 -18.79 -14.05 9.02
C TYR A 9 -17.67 -13.39 9.83
N GLY A 10 -16.50 -14.00 9.81
CA GLY A 10 -15.33 -13.50 10.52
C GLY A 10 -14.06 -14.08 9.92
N GLN A 11 -13.21 -13.18 9.41
CA GLN A 11 -11.79 -13.42 9.13
C GLN A 11 -11.46 -14.47 8.07
N PHE A 12 -11.39 -14.02 6.80
CA PHE A 12 -10.43 -14.63 5.85
C PHE A 12 -9.02 -14.18 6.22
N VAL A 13 -8.51 -14.64 7.38
CA VAL A 13 -7.07 -14.71 7.60
C VAL A 13 -6.60 -15.85 6.71
N THR A 14 -6.02 -15.52 5.56
CA THR A 14 -5.43 -16.51 4.69
C THR A 14 -4.33 -17.22 5.48
N LYS A 15 -4.62 -18.44 5.97
CA LYS A 15 -3.66 -19.29 6.70
C LYS A 15 -2.47 -19.74 5.86
N GLN A 16 -2.45 -19.39 4.57
CA GLN A 16 -1.44 -19.78 3.61
C GLN A 16 -0.43 -18.65 3.42
N SER A 17 0.85 -18.99 3.53
CA SER A 17 1.94 -18.06 3.26
C SER A 17 1.84 -17.50 1.83
N PRO A 18 2.03 -16.18 1.64
CA PRO A 18 2.03 -15.60 0.31
C PRO A 18 3.12 -16.20 -0.59
N ILE A 19 2.78 -16.41 -1.85
CA ILE A 19 3.72 -16.80 -2.89
C ILE A 19 4.47 -15.55 -3.32
N LEU A 20 5.79 -15.55 -3.16
CA LEU A 20 6.63 -14.42 -3.58
C LEU A 20 6.85 -14.44 -5.09
N TYR A 21 6.33 -13.44 -5.78
CA TYR A 21 6.61 -13.19 -7.19
C TYR A 21 7.65 -12.08 -7.33
N ALA A 22 8.91 -12.49 -7.21
CA ALA A 22 10.09 -11.65 -7.38
C ALA A 22 11.16 -12.44 -8.15
N LYS A 23 12.18 -11.75 -8.68
CA LYS A 23 13.34 -12.44 -9.23
C LYS A 23 14.08 -13.16 -8.10
N GLN A 24 14.43 -14.41 -8.33
CA GLN A 24 15.15 -15.29 -7.40
C GLN A 24 16.43 -15.76 -8.08
N GLU A 25 17.51 -15.85 -7.31
CA GLU A 25 18.75 -16.42 -7.79
C GLU A 25 18.71 -17.93 -7.64
N ILE A 26 18.85 -18.66 -8.74
CA ILE A 26 18.89 -20.13 -8.77
C ILE A 26 20.13 -20.52 -9.57
N GLY A 27 21.13 -21.08 -8.89
CA GLY A 27 22.37 -21.52 -9.54
C GLY A 27 23.12 -20.41 -10.27
N GLY A 28 23.11 -19.18 -9.74
CA GLY A 28 23.78 -18.01 -10.35
C GLY A 28 22.99 -17.32 -11.47
N ILE A 29 21.77 -17.76 -11.76
CA ILE A 29 20.88 -17.15 -12.76
C ILE A 29 19.70 -16.49 -12.06
N MET A 30 19.40 -15.24 -12.45
CA MET A 30 18.21 -14.52 -11.98
C MET A 30 16.97 -15.01 -12.73
N VAL A 31 16.18 -15.86 -12.10
CA VAL A 31 14.95 -16.44 -12.67
C VAL A 31 13.73 -15.83 -11.99
N ARG A 32 12.67 -15.59 -12.75
CA ARG A 32 11.37 -15.19 -12.20
C ARG A 32 10.43 -16.40 -12.21
N PRO A 33 9.61 -16.61 -11.16
CA PRO A 33 8.60 -17.66 -11.16
C PRO A 33 7.68 -17.56 -12.39
N ASP A 34 7.25 -18.70 -12.92
CA ASP A 34 6.32 -18.72 -14.05
C ASP A 34 5.00 -18.04 -13.69
N SER A 35 4.62 -17.02 -14.46
CA SER A 35 3.45 -16.19 -14.14
C SER A 35 2.14 -16.99 -14.16
N ARG A 36 2.02 -17.98 -15.05
CA ARG A 36 0.82 -18.84 -15.14
C ARG A 36 0.72 -19.76 -13.93
N ALA A 37 1.81 -20.40 -13.52
CA ALA A 37 1.86 -21.26 -12.35
C ALA A 37 1.52 -20.48 -11.07
N VAL A 38 2.08 -19.29 -10.90
CA VAL A 38 1.75 -18.40 -9.78
C VAL A 38 0.28 -18.01 -9.79
N MET A 39 -0.29 -17.68 -10.95
CA MET A 39 -1.70 -17.28 -11.03
C MET A 39 -2.68 -18.45 -10.81
N ARG A 40 -2.32 -19.68 -11.21
CA ARG A 40 -3.10 -20.89 -10.83
C ARG A 40 -3.18 -21.04 -9.33
N LYS A 41 -2.04 -20.90 -8.63
CA LYS A 41 -2.01 -20.94 -7.17
C LYS A 41 -2.83 -19.81 -6.55
N ALA A 42 -2.82 -18.62 -7.17
CA ALA A 42 -3.66 -17.51 -6.73
C ALA A 42 -5.16 -17.82 -6.84
N ILE A 43 -5.58 -18.45 -7.93
CA ILE A 43 -6.96 -18.94 -8.13
C ILE A 43 -7.31 -20.03 -7.09
N GLU A 44 -6.37 -20.89 -6.72
CA GLU A 44 -6.51 -21.87 -5.64
C GLU A 44 -6.61 -21.25 -4.23
N GLY A 45 -6.46 -19.92 -4.12
CA GLY A 45 -6.62 -19.16 -2.87
C GLY A 45 -5.30 -18.73 -2.21
N HIS A 46 -4.15 -18.99 -2.82
CA HIS A 46 -2.86 -18.56 -2.30
C HIS A 46 -2.60 -17.08 -2.61
N PRO A 47 -2.40 -16.20 -1.62
CA PRO A 47 -2.04 -14.81 -1.89
C PRO A 47 -0.72 -14.72 -2.65
N VAL A 48 -0.58 -13.75 -3.55
CA VAL A 48 0.68 -13.50 -4.27
C VAL A 48 1.26 -12.17 -3.83
N GLU A 49 2.51 -12.18 -3.37
CA GLU A 49 3.24 -10.96 -3.04
C GLU A 49 4.04 -10.47 -4.25
N VAL A 50 3.89 -9.19 -4.59
CA VAL A 50 4.68 -8.53 -5.65
C VAL A 50 5.43 -7.32 -5.10
N GLY A 51 6.67 -7.14 -5.58
CA GLY A 51 7.56 -6.04 -5.20
C GLY A 51 7.50 -4.81 -6.12
N SER A 52 6.67 -4.82 -7.17
CA SER A 52 6.53 -3.70 -8.09
C SER A 52 5.15 -3.61 -8.74
N GLY A 53 4.77 -2.41 -9.19
CA GLY A 53 3.53 -2.21 -9.96
C GLY A 53 3.55 -2.88 -11.33
N ASN A 54 4.73 -3.03 -11.94
CA ASN A 54 4.89 -3.72 -13.22
C ASN A 54 4.63 -5.23 -13.09
N ASP A 55 5.09 -5.83 -12.00
CA ASP A 55 4.84 -7.24 -11.71
C ASP A 55 3.34 -7.52 -11.54
N TYR A 56 2.61 -6.59 -10.90
CA TYR A 56 1.15 -6.64 -10.82
C TYR A 56 0.49 -6.61 -12.21
N ILE A 57 0.88 -5.69 -13.09
CA ILE A 57 0.29 -5.55 -14.44
C ILE A 57 0.46 -6.85 -15.24
N ASN A 58 1.65 -7.44 -15.19
CA ASN A 58 1.91 -8.71 -15.86
C ASN A 58 0.99 -9.83 -15.36
N LEU A 59 0.87 -9.97 -14.03
CA LEU A 59 0.01 -10.98 -13.42
C LEU A 59 -1.47 -10.73 -13.73
N TYR A 60 -1.91 -9.48 -13.80
CA TYR A 60 -3.27 -9.10 -14.19
C TYR A 60 -3.62 -9.59 -15.60
N HIS A 61 -2.75 -9.36 -16.59
CA HIS A 61 -2.98 -9.84 -17.96
C HIS A 61 -2.92 -11.36 -18.10
N VAL A 62 -2.18 -12.06 -17.23
CA VAL A 62 -2.18 -13.52 -17.19
C VAL A 62 -3.50 -14.02 -16.60
N PHE A 63 -3.98 -13.38 -15.54
CA PHE A 63 -5.27 -13.67 -14.92
C PHE A 63 -6.43 -13.49 -15.91
N GLU A 64 -6.52 -12.35 -16.60
CA GLU A 64 -7.58 -12.07 -17.58
C GLU A 64 -7.65 -13.18 -18.65
N ARG A 65 -6.51 -13.51 -19.25
CA ARG A 65 -6.42 -14.59 -20.26
C ARG A 65 -6.84 -15.95 -19.73
N MET A 66 -6.56 -16.24 -18.46
CA MET A 66 -6.96 -17.51 -17.84
C MET A 66 -8.47 -17.59 -17.59
N VAL A 67 -9.07 -16.50 -17.09
CA VAL A 67 -10.51 -16.46 -16.80
C VAL A 67 -11.34 -16.40 -18.08
N GLU A 68 -10.92 -15.64 -19.09
CA GLU A 68 -11.55 -15.62 -20.41
C GLU A 68 -11.49 -16.99 -21.10
N GLY A 69 -10.37 -17.70 -20.95
CA GLY A 69 -10.12 -18.98 -21.59
C GLY A 69 -10.76 -20.20 -20.92
N ASP A 70 -11.21 -20.10 -19.66
CA ASP A 70 -11.79 -21.23 -18.92
C ASP A 70 -13.09 -20.85 -18.20
N ARG A 71 -14.22 -21.15 -18.85
CA ARG A 71 -15.58 -20.90 -18.33
C ARG A 71 -15.85 -21.60 -16.99
N ARG A 72 -15.09 -22.63 -16.61
CA ARG A 72 -15.26 -23.37 -15.34
C ARG A 72 -14.82 -22.57 -14.12
N LEU A 73 -13.98 -21.55 -14.31
CA LEU A 73 -13.47 -20.70 -13.23
C LEU A 73 -14.55 -19.74 -12.67
N GLY A 74 -15.66 -19.57 -13.38
CA GLY A 74 -16.73 -18.65 -12.98
C GLY A 74 -16.30 -17.18 -13.00
N LYS A 75 -17.06 -16.32 -12.31
CA LYS A 75 -16.77 -14.88 -12.24
C LYS A 75 -15.81 -14.59 -11.10
N LEU A 76 -14.52 -14.49 -11.44
CA LEU A 76 -13.45 -14.12 -10.51
C LEU A 76 -13.02 -12.68 -10.76
N LYS A 77 -12.50 -12.03 -9.73
CA LYS A 77 -11.82 -10.74 -9.82
C LYS A 77 -10.50 -10.78 -9.06
N LEU A 78 -9.58 -9.94 -9.52
CA LEU A 78 -8.28 -9.76 -8.90
C LEU A 78 -8.32 -8.52 -8.01
N ILE A 79 -8.03 -8.70 -6.73
CA ILE A 79 -7.92 -7.62 -5.74
C ILE A 79 -6.45 -7.42 -5.40
N ARG A 80 -5.99 -6.17 -5.43
CA ARG A 80 -4.68 -5.78 -4.90
C ARG A 80 -4.81 -5.01 -3.59
N LYS A 81 -3.93 -5.29 -2.63
CA LYS A 81 -3.78 -4.56 -1.37
C LYS A 81 -2.31 -4.20 -1.17
N GLN A 82 -2.03 -2.94 -0.88
CA GLN A 82 -0.67 -2.52 -0.59
C GLN A 82 -0.33 -2.83 0.86
N ILE A 83 0.77 -3.56 1.09
CA ILE A 83 1.22 -3.96 2.43
C ILE A 83 2.51 -3.24 2.86
N GLY A 84 3.17 -2.54 1.94
CA GLY A 84 4.38 -1.75 2.21
C GLY A 84 4.73 -0.82 1.05
N HIS A 85 5.90 -0.19 1.10
CA HIS A 85 6.25 0.89 0.16
C HIS A 85 6.13 0.49 -1.32
N SER A 86 6.72 -0.65 -1.69
CA SER A 86 6.64 -1.23 -3.04
C SER A 86 6.03 -2.63 -3.03
N ARG A 87 5.45 -3.04 -1.89
CA ARG A 87 4.96 -4.40 -1.66
C ARG A 87 3.45 -4.45 -1.72
N TRP A 88 2.92 -5.40 -2.47
CA TRP A 88 1.49 -5.62 -2.65
C TRP A 88 1.16 -7.09 -2.48
N LEU A 89 0.01 -7.37 -1.88
CA LEU A 89 -0.63 -8.67 -1.97
C LEU A 89 -1.74 -8.64 -3.01
N ILE A 90 -1.75 -9.68 -3.82
CA ILE A 90 -2.75 -9.96 -4.84
C ILE A 90 -3.57 -11.15 -4.37
N PHE A 91 -4.88 -11.03 -4.50
CA PHE A 91 -5.85 -12.07 -4.20
C PHE A 91 -6.73 -12.27 -5.43
N VAL A 92 -7.03 -13.53 -5.74
CA VAL A 92 -8.12 -13.87 -6.65
C VAL A 92 -9.30 -14.28 -5.81
N VAL A 93 -10.44 -13.63 -6.00
CA VAL A 93 -11.65 -13.88 -5.23
C VAL A 93 -12.88 -13.91 -6.16
N PRO A 94 -13.99 -14.54 -5.75
CA PRO A 94 -15.25 -14.40 -6.46
C PRO A 94 -15.66 -12.92 -6.63
N GLU A 95 -16.31 -12.58 -7.74
CA GLU A 95 -16.71 -11.21 -8.07
C GLU A 95 -17.53 -10.54 -6.95
N ASN A 96 -18.36 -11.30 -6.26
CA ASN A 96 -19.22 -10.83 -5.16
C ASN A 96 -18.56 -10.92 -3.78
N ALA A 97 -17.33 -11.41 -3.67
CA ALA A 97 -16.64 -11.54 -2.40
C ALA A 97 -16.13 -10.18 -1.90
N ALA A 98 -16.18 -10.01 -0.56
CA ALA A 98 -15.56 -8.90 0.12
C ALA A 98 -14.04 -8.93 -0.05
N ALA A 99 -13.41 -7.76 -0.04
CA ALA A 99 -11.96 -7.68 -0.13
C ALA A 99 -11.33 -8.27 1.14
N PRO A 100 -10.33 -9.16 1.02
CA PRO A 100 -9.63 -9.70 2.18
C PRO A 100 -9.05 -8.59 3.05
N GLU A 101 -9.18 -8.76 4.37
CA GLU A 101 -8.44 -7.97 5.35
C GLU A 101 -7.01 -8.47 5.41
N VAL A 102 -6.06 -7.55 5.42
CA VAL A 102 -4.63 -7.89 5.39
C VAL A 102 -3.94 -7.08 6.48
N PRO A 103 -3.19 -7.74 7.38
CA PRO A 103 -2.36 -7.03 8.34
C PRO A 103 -1.27 -6.27 7.59
N LEU A 104 -1.12 -4.99 7.93
CA LEU A 104 -0.13 -4.11 7.33
C LEU A 104 1.25 -4.46 7.90
N VAL A 105 2.26 -4.61 7.04
CA VAL A 105 3.64 -4.83 7.48
C VAL A 105 4.25 -3.47 7.86
N ASP A 106 5.10 -3.44 8.89
CA ASP A 106 5.83 -2.25 9.35
C ASP A 106 4.96 -1.05 9.81
N GLY A 107 3.72 -1.29 10.24
CA GLY A 107 2.82 -0.20 10.66
C GLY A 107 2.37 0.70 9.50
N TYR A 108 2.44 0.20 8.26
CA TYR A 108 2.06 0.90 7.04
C TYR A 108 0.56 1.13 6.95
N ASP A 109 0.03 2.27 7.39
CA ASP A 109 -1.37 2.63 7.14
C ASP A 109 -1.50 3.34 5.77
N PRO A 110 -2.29 2.86 4.80
CA PRO A 110 -2.47 3.54 3.51
C PRO A 110 -3.02 4.97 3.62
N LYS A 111 -3.77 5.27 4.69
CA LYS A 111 -4.36 6.57 5.02
C LYS A 111 -3.52 7.39 6.03
N ARG A 112 -2.88 6.76 7.03
CA ARG A 112 -2.04 7.46 8.04
C ARG A 112 -0.53 7.44 7.74
N GLY A 113 -0.02 6.46 7.02
CA GLY A 113 1.40 6.26 6.68
C GLY A 113 1.94 7.33 5.72
N ARG A 114 1.13 7.80 4.78
CA ARG A 114 1.50 8.94 3.92
C ARG A 114 1.83 10.19 4.76
N TYR A 115 1.00 10.50 5.74
CA TYR A 115 1.15 11.68 6.58
C TYR A 115 2.21 11.51 7.68
N LYS A 116 2.37 10.30 8.21
CA LYS A 116 3.49 9.94 9.08
C LYS A 116 4.83 10.10 8.35
N ARG A 117 4.93 9.66 7.10
CA ARG A 117 6.11 9.87 6.25
C ARG A 117 6.40 11.34 5.99
N TYR A 118 5.37 12.15 5.72
CA TYR A 118 5.57 13.61 5.61
C TYR A 118 6.07 14.19 6.93
N ALA A 119 5.53 13.74 8.07
CA ALA A 119 6.01 14.17 9.38
C ALA A 119 7.48 13.79 9.62
N GLU A 120 7.89 12.57 9.27
CA GLU A 120 9.27 12.10 9.35
C GLU A 120 10.21 12.89 8.44
N GLN A 121 9.82 13.12 7.17
CA GLN A 121 10.59 13.94 6.24
C GLN A 121 10.77 15.37 6.75
N LEU A 122 9.69 15.99 7.25
CA LEU A 122 9.72 17.33 7.84
C LEU A 122 10.55 17.37 9.13
N ALA A 123 10.51 16.31 9.95
CA ALA A 123 11.34 16.19 11.16
C ALA A 123 12.83 16.04 10.84
N ALA A 124 13.16 15.39 9.72
CA ALA A 124 14.52 15.28 9.19
C ALA A 124 15.00 16.56 8.46
N GLY A 125 14.20 17.63 8.45
CA GLY A 125 14.54 18.91 7.79
C GLY A 125 14.28 18.95 6.29
N ASN A 126 13.69 17.91 5.70
CA ASN A 126 13.32 17.90 4.29
C ASN A 126 12.03 18.69 4.05
N ALA A 127 11.91 19.30 2.88
CA ALA A 127 10.68 19.95 2.44
C ALA A 127 9.82 18.98 1.61
N VAL A 128 8.49 19.05 1.77
CA VAL A 128 7.53 18.18 1.09
C VAL A 128 6.72 19.00 0.08
N GLN A 129 6.68 18.57 -1.18
CA GLN A 129 5.86 19.20 -2.23
C GLN A 129 4.56 18.44 -2.44
N LEU A 130 3.44 19.15 -2.43
CA LEU A 130 2.10 18.58 -2.44
C LEU A 130 1.21 19.23 -3.52
N PRO A 131 0.26 18.48 -4.09
CA PRO A 131 -0.53 18.95 -5.23
C PRO A 131 -1.58 20.00 -4.86
N SER A 132 -1.99 20.09 -3.58
CA SER A 132 -3.04 21.01 -3.16
C SER A 132 -2.78 21.62 -1.78
N LYS A 133 -3.40 22.78 -1.52
CA LYS A 133 -3.35 23.47 -0.22
C LYS A 133 -3.91 22.58 0.89
N VAL A 134 -4.97 21.83 0.60
CA VAL A 134 -5.62 20.91 1.56
C VAL A 134 -4.65 19.82 1.99
N GLU A 135 -3.95 19.20 1.05
CA GLU A 135 -2.94 18.17 1.37
C GLU A 135 -1.76 18.76 2.16
N ALA A 136 -1.33 19.97 1.82
CA ALA A 136 -0.27 20.67 2.56
C ALA A 136 -0.65 20.96 4.02
N VAL A 137 -1.91 21.35 4.27
CA VAL A 137 -2.41 21.55 5.64
C VAL A 137 -2.44 20.25 6.42
N LYS A 138 -2.86 19.14 5.79
CA LYS A 138 -2.86 17.81 6.43
C LYS A 138 -1.43 17.34 6.76
N ALA A 139 -0.48 17.52 5.85
CA ALA A 139 0.93 17.20 6.10
C ALA A 139 1.51 18.01 7.27
N ARG A 140 1.19 19.32 7.33
CA ARG A 140 1.57 20.17 8.47
C ARG A 140 0.99 19.66 9.79
N ARG A 141 -0.31 19.35 9.83
CA ARG A 141 -0.97 18.83 11.04
C ARG A 141 -0.39 17.49 11.48
N ALA A 142 -0.04 16.63 10.52
CA ALA A 142 0.60 15.36 10.80
C ALA A 142 1.97 15.53 11.47
N TRP A 143 2.78 16.47 11.01
CA TRP A 143 4.04 16.81 11.68
C TRP A 143 3.83 17.26 13.13
N GLN A 144 2.83 18.12 13.37
CA GLN A 144 2.50 18.58 14.73
C GLN A 144 2.03 17.44 15.64
N LEU A 145 1.33 16.46 15.06
CA LEU A 145 0.79 15.29 15.77
C LEU A 145 1.87 14.26 16.10
N TYR A 146 2.71 13.91 15.12
CA TYR A 146 3.67 12.81 15.25
C TYR A 146 5.03 13.24 15.83
N VAL A 147 5.36 14.53 15.79
CA VAL A 147 6.61 15.03 16.39
C VAL A 147 6.30 15.62 17.78
N PRO A 148 6.96 15.14 18.85
CA PRO A 148 6.75 15.64 20.21
C PRO A 148 6.98 17.16 20.34
N ALA A 149 6.27 17.80 21.27
CA ALA A 149 6.29 19.25 21.42
C ALA A 149 7.70 19.80 21.75
N GLU A 150 8.47 19.04 22.52
CA GLU A 150 9.84 19.33 22.93
C GLU A 150 10.75 19.49 21.70
N LYS A 151 10.63 18.57 20.74
CA LYS A 151 11.39 18.59 19.48
C LYS A 151 10.93 19.70 18.53
N ARG A 152 9.71 20.21 18.69
CA ARG A 152 9.15 21.29 17.85
C ARG A 152 9.36 22.68 18.42
N ARG A 153 9.83 22.83 19.67
CA ARG A 153 9.82 24.10 20.41
C ARG A 153 10.50 25.26 19.67
N GLN A 154 11.61 24.97 18.99
CA GLN A 154 12.38 25.97 18.23
C GLN A 154 12.08 25.96 16.73
N LEU A 155 11.06 25.22 16.29
CA LEU A 155 10.75 25.00 14.89
C LEU A 155 9.37 25.59 14.53
N ARG A 156 9.23 26.00 13.27
CA ARG A 156 8.00 26.49 12.66
C ARG A 156 7.78 25.78 11.34
N SER A 157 6.60 25.17 11.20
CA SER A 157 6.15 24.66 9.91
C SER A 157 5.58 25.79 9.05
N THR A 158 6.00 25.90 7.80
CA THR A 158 5.49 26.86 6.81
C THR A 158 4.83 26.14 5.63
N ILE A 159 3.88 26.81 4.98
CA ILE A 159 3.26 26.35 3.73
C ILE A 159 3.40 27.49 2.72
N ARG A 160 4.03 27.23 1.58
CA ARG A 160 4.21 28.22 0.50
C ARG A 160 3.80 27.61 -0.84
N LYS A 161 3.09 28.37 -1.66
CA LYS A 161 2.83 27.97 -3.05
C LYS A 161 4.10 28.20 -3.88
N VAL A 162 4.56 27.18 -4.59
CA VAL A 162 5.73 27.25 -5.47
C VAL A 162 5.31 27.93 -6.78
N PRO A 163 5.93 29.05 -7.18
CA PRO A 163 5.66 29.69 -8.46
C PRO A 163 5.98 28.71 -9.60
N ARG A 164 5.19 28.76 -10.70
CA ARG A 164 5.27 27.89 -11.90
C ARG A 164 4.71 26.47 -11.78
N THR A 165 4.94 25.73 -10.69
CA THR A 165 4.42 24.35 -10.59
C THR A 165 3.00 24.25 -10.04
N GLY A 166 2.51 25.33 -9.41
CA GLY A 166 1.20 25.34 -8.75
C GLY A 166 1.12 24.48 -7.47
N ARG A 167 2.21 23.77 -7.12
CA ARG A 167 2.32 22.91 -5.94
C ARG A 167 2.52 23.72 -4.67
N PHE A 168 2.23 23.08 -3.54
CA PHE A 168 2.43 23.64 -2.20
C PHE A 168 3.61 22.95 -1.53
N LEU A 169 4.60 23.75 -1.14
CA LEU A 169 5.74 23.32 -0.36
C LEU A 169 5.41 23.44 1.13
N VAL A 170 5.68 22.38 1.87
CA VAL A 170 5.68 22.37 3.33
C VAL A 170 7.11 22.20 3.81
N ALA A 171 7.57 23.08 4.67
CA ALA A 171 8.92 23.03 5.23
C ALA A 171 8.88 23.31 6.73
N VAL A 172 9.88 22.83 7.45
CA VAL A 172 10.11 23.16 8.86
C VAL A 172 11.36 24.01 8.93
N LEU A 173 11.22 25.21 9.49
CA LEU A 173 12.30 26.19 9.61
C LEU A 173 12.52 26.51 11.09
N PRO A 174 13.73 26.90 11.50
CA PRO A 174 13.94 27.49 12.82
C PRO A 174 12.99 28.67 13.03
N ARG A 175 12.47 28.82 14.24
CA ARG A 175 11.84 30.06 14.66
C ARG A 175 12.95 31.10 14.74
N GLU A 176 12.90 32.12 13.90
CA GLU A 176 13.76 33.29 14.09
C GLU A 176 13.54 33.82 15.51
N LYS A 177 14.63 34.03 16.26
CA LYS A 177 14.54 34.80 17.49
C LYS A 177 14.12 36.20 17.06
N SER A 178 12.93 36.63 17.46
CA SER A 178 12.55 38.04 17.38
C SER A 178 13.70 38.83 18.01
N LYS A 179 14.42 39.58 17.16
CA LYS A 179 15.29 40.66 17.62
C LYS A 179 14.41 41.77 18.17
#